data_AF-A0A1E4AZ47-F1
#
_entry.id   AF-A0A1E4AZ47-F1
#
_cell.length_a   1.000
_cell.length_b   1.000
_cell.length_c   1.000
_cell.angle_alpha   90.00
_cell.angle_beta   90.00
_cell.angle_gamma   90.00
#
_symmetry.space_group_name_H-M   'P 1'
#
loop_
_entity.id
_entity.type
_entity.pdbx_description
1 polymer ?
#
loop_
_entity_poly.entity_id
_entity_poly.type
_entity_poly.pdbx_seq_one_letter_code
_entity_poly.pdbx_strand_id
1 'polypeptide(L)'
;MAGLRRAGLNNLGRTTCPEFGLASITESRIAGITRNPWDLTRTPGESSGGSCAMVAAGAVPIATASDGGGSIRSPAAHCGLVGLKPTRNRLSPGLYPADPVAGLAASFVVTRSVRDSALALDLTQGWKPGDAYGLQQPEQTYVSALTPPKKKLRVAYATTAWTGVTADKDAIEGVENVEVRPMDLYDTATYRDALEGSDYIFYTHPLQARADRAVLVGQVGKAAAELDVKRVVWNTSSWIPDKPGDPFTYGENTKGINALWRSGAPGTVFGSVLFMDNLLTDWARPFIVKEGRYVYPHNPNLQANWISLDDVARFMLASLERPDMEGAWLNIGGPERLVGKQVTQCLSEALGKEIKYDPCTPEEFGRYLVEAAGDSMPAEAREDFAKGIQAFYEYNNTAPTRPFEVDMDHVYERFPELDGKLETMGEWTKKQDWGESNYRPAFG
;
A
#
# COMPACT_ATOMS: atom_id res chain seq x y z
N MET A 1 28.46 23.01 2.19
CA MET A 1 28.98 23.76 3.37
C MET A 1 29.32 25.22 3.12
N ALA A 2 30.07 25.59 2.06
CA ALA A 2 30.47 26.98 1.85
C ALA A 2 29.30 27.98 1.74
N GLY A 3 28.17 27.58 1.14
CA GLY A 3 26.94 28.38 1.10
C GLY A 3 26.38 28.68 2.50
N LEU A 4 26.22 27.65 3.34
CA LEU A 4 25.72 27.80 4.71
C LEU A 4 26.63 28.67 5.59
N ARG A 5 27.95 28.58 5.43
CA ARG A 5 28.89 29.47 6.14
C ARG A 5 28.74 30.94 5.71
N ARG A 6 28.61 31.21 4.40
CA ARG A 6 28.34 32.57 3.91
C ARG A 6 27.00 33.12 4.39
N ALA A 7 26.03 32.23 4.59
CA ALA A 7 24.74 32.56 5.17
C ALA A 7 24.78 32.80 6.70
N GLY A 8 25.95 32.69 7.33
CA GLY A 8 26.14 32.98 8.76
C GLY A 8 25.92 31.80 9.70
N LEU A 9 25.78 30.57 9.19
CA LEU A 9 25.62 29.39 10.04
C LEU A 9 26.96 28.93 10.63
N ASN A 10 26.95 28.68 11.94
CA ASN A 10 28.05 28.06 12.66
C ASN A 10 27.90 26.54 12.70
N ASN A 11 29.01 25.82 12.58
CA ASN A 11 29.01 24.36 12.67
C ASN A 11 29.05 23.92 14.14
N LEU A 12 28.01 23.22 14.60
CA LEU A 12 27.98 22.66 15.95
C LEU A 12 28.78 21.35 16.05
N GLY A 13 28.75 20.49 15.03
CA GLY A 13 29.43 19.21 15.06
C GLY A 13 29.13 18.32 13.86
N ARG A 14 29.57 17.06 13.94
CA ARG A 14 29.23 16.00 12.99
C ARG A 14 28.26 15.04 13.65
N THR A 15 27.23 14.64 12.94
CA THR A 15 26.25 13.66 13.41
C THR A 15 26.62 12.26 12.92
N THR A 16 26.17 11.23 13.63
CA THR A 16 26.30 9.84 13.21
C THR A 16 25.58 9.59 11.89
N CYS A 17 26.14 8.73 11.06
CA CYS A 17 25.48 8.09 9.92
C CYS A 17 25.67 6.56 10.04
N PRO A 18 24.86 5.76 9.34
CA PRO A 18 25.07 4.32 9.22
C PRO A 18 26.49 4.01 8.72
N GLU A 19 27.09 2.92 9.19
CA GLU A 19 28.39 2.45 8.71
C GLU A 19 28.36 2.32 7.18
N PHE A 20 29.30 2.98 6.49
CA PHE A 20 29.35 3.11 5.02
C PHE A 20 28.11 3.72 4.35
N GLY A 21 27.12 4.19 5.11
CA GLY A 21 25.84 4.71 4.59
C GLY A 21 24.92 3.64 4.00
N LEU A 22 25.14 2.34 4.33
CA LEU A 22 24.47 1.20 3.67
C LEU A 22 23.30 0.61 4.45
N ALA A 23 23.18 0.89 5.75
CA ALA A 23 22.12 0.35 6.60
C ALA A 23 20.97 1.35 6.78
N SER A 24 19.75 0.82 6.93
CA SER A 24 18.53 1.61 7.20
C SER A 24 18.41 2.11 8.65
N ILE A 25 19.50 2.01 9.42
CA ILE A 25 19.58 2.39 10.82
C ILE A 25 20.81 3.26 11.08
N THR A 26 20.65 4.34 11.85
CA THR A 26 21.75 5.25 12.18
C THR A 26 22.58 4.71 13.33
N GLU A 27 23.50 3.80 13.02
CA GLU A 27 24.51 3.30 13.95
C GLU A 27 25.89 3.20 13.30
N SER A 28 26.93 3.42 14.09
CA SER A 28 28.31 3.18 13.67
C SER A 28 29.14 2.69 14.83
N ARG A 29 30.23 1.97 14.54
CA ARG A 29 31.18 1.53 15.57
C ARG A 29 31.87 2.69 16.29
N ILE A 30 32.02 3.83 15.60
CA ILE A 30 32.75 5.00 16.10
C ILE A 30 31.86 5.89 16.97
N ALA A 31 30.61 6.14 16.55
CA ALA A 31 29.71 7.09 17.21
C ALA A 31 28.53 6.43 17.93
N GLY A 32 28.43 5.09 17.90
CA GLY A 32 27.37 4.33 18.53
C GLY A 32 26.04 4.42 17.80
N ILE A 33 24.97 4.07 18.51
CA ILE A 33 23.60 4.04 17.98
C ILE A 33 22.95 5.41 18.23
N THR A 34 22.42 6.02 17.17
CA THR A 34 21.54 7.19 17.30
C THR A 34 20.10 6.72 17.38
N ARG A 35 19.38 7.22 18.38
CA ARG A 35 17.96 6.91 18.59
C ARG A 35 17.06 8.04 18.10
N ASN A 36 15.81 7.71 17.79
CA ASN A 36 14.81 8.70 17.43
C ASN A 36 14.44 9.55 18.67
N PRO A 37 14.47 10.89 18.61
CA PRO A 37 14.13 11.73 19.75
C PRO A 37 12.68 11.62 20.23
N TRP A 38 11.76 11.19 19.36
CA TRP A 38 10.36 10.99 19.71
C TRP A 38 10.12 9.67 20.47
N ASP A 39 10.94 8.66 20.20
CA ASP A 39 10.88 7.34 20.84
C ASP A 39 12.28 6.70 20.80
N LEU A 40 12.94 6.64 21.96
CA LEU A 40 14.32 6.16 22.06
C LEU A 40 14.47 4.66 21.75
N THR A 41 13.37 3.91 21.60
CA THR A 41 13.42 2.52 21.14
C THR A 41 13.58 2.41 19.63
N ARG A 42 13.29 3.49 18.88
CA ARG A 42 13.24 3.51 17.41
C ARG A 42 14.48 4.13 16.77
N THR A 43 14.65 3.84 15.49
CA THR A 43 15.67 4.46 14.63
C THR A 43 15.22 5.85 14.15
N PRO A 44 16.13 6.84 14.03
CA PRO A 44 15.84 8.10 13.33
C PRO A 44 15.89 7.94 11.80
N GLY A 45 16.07 6.72 11.30
CA GLY A 45 16.16 6.38 9.87
C GLY A 45 17.61 6.19 9.39
N GLU A 46 17.75 6.13 8.07
CA GLU A 46 18.99 5.85 7.32
C GLU A 46 19.97 7.06 7.26
N SER A 47 20.69 7.27 6.15
CA SER A 47 21.97 8.01 6.08
C SER A 47 22.04 9.40 6.73
N SER A 48 20.93 10.14 6.81
CA SER A 48 20.86 11.46 7.49
C SER A 48 20.19 11.43 8.87
N GLY A 49 20.00 10.25 9.47
CA GLY A 49 19.24 10.09 10.72
C GLY A 49 19.86 10.80 11.91
N GLY A 50 21.20 10.88 12.01
CA GLY A 50 21.85 11.69 13.05
C GLY A 50 21.54 13.18 12.93
N SER A 51 21.49 13.70 11.71
CA SER A 51 21.11 15.09 11.43
C SER A 51 19.63 15.34 11.71
N CYS A 52 18.77 14.40 11.36
CA CYS A 52 17.34 14.47 11.67
C CYS A 52 17.08 14.40 13.18
N ALA A 53 17.77 13.52 13.91
CA ALA A 53 17.66 13.42 15.36
C ALA A 53 18.05 14.75 16.03
N MET A 54 19.14 15.39 15.61
CA MET A 54 19.54 16.69 16.18
C MET A 54 18.53 17.81 15.90
N VAL A 55 17.90 17.84 14.73
CA VAL A 55 16.89 18.85 14.39
C VAL A 55 15.56 18.57 15.10
N ALA A 56 15.13 17.31 15.17
CA ALA A 56 13.91 16.90 15.86
C ALA A 56 14.00 17.11 17.37
N ALA A 57 15.16 16.81 17.98
CA ALA A 57 15.44 17.10 19.39
C ALA A 57 15.55 18.60 19.71
N GLY A 58 15.49 19.49 18.71
CA GLY A 58 15.64 20.93 18.89
C GLY A 58 17.07 21.40 19.17
N ALA A 59 18.06 20.51 19.13
CA ALA A 59 19.46 20.83 19.40
C ALA A 59 20.07 21.77 18.35
N VAL A 60 19.60 21.67 17.10
CA VAL A 60 19.90 22.64 16.03
C VAL A 60 18.62 22.99 15.26
N PRO A 61 18.54 24.19 14.65
CA PRO A 61 17.38 24.56 13.83
C PRO A 61 17.40 23.93 12.43
N ILE A 62 18.59 23.53 11.96
CA ILE A 62 18.86 23.03 10.62
C ILE A 62 20.10 22.15 10.67
N ALA A 63 20.10 21.05 9.91
CA ALA A 63 21.27 20.19 9.75
C ALA A 63 21.45 19.80 8.29
N THR A 64 22.68 19.58 7.87
CA THR A 64 22.99 19.13 6.51
C THR A 64 22.62 17.68 6.30
N ALA A 65 22.17 17.35 5.09
CA ALA A 65 21.79 16.00 4.72
C ALA A 65 22.08 15.74 3.23
N SER A 66 22.09 14.48 2.83
CA SER A 66 22.24 14.06 1.42
C SER A 66 21.24 12.97 1.07
N ASP A 67 20.83 12.91 -0.20
CA ASP A 67 19.78 12.00 -0.69
C ASP A 67 20.11 11.52 -2.09
N GLY A 68 20.42 10.22 -2.21
CA GLY A 68 20.43 9.47 -3.47
C GLY A 68 19.22 8.55 -3.61
N GLY A 69 18.97 7.71 -2.59
CA GLY A 69 17.86 6.75 -2.58
C GLY A 69 16.65 7.14 -1.74
N GLY A 70 16.66 8.32 -1.11
CA GLY A 70 15.67 8.69 -0.07
C GLY A 70 16.28 9.34 1.17
N SER A 71 17.60 9.48 1.25
CA SER A 71 18.29 9.67 2.53
C SER A 71 18.17 11.06 3.17
N ILE A 72 17.48 12.02 2.54
CA ILE A 72 16.93 13.23 3.21
C ILE A 72 15.50 12.96 3.64
N ARG A 73 14.67 12.45 2.71
CA ARG A 73 13.23 12.31 2.85
C ARG A 73 12.82 11.23 3.86
N SER A 74 13.43 10.05 3.79
CA SER A 74 13.14 8.91 4.66
C SER A 74 13.48 9.24 6.12
N PRO A 75 14.72 9.65 6.49
CA PRO A 75 15.02 10.01 7.88
C PRO A 75 14.20 11.21 8.40
N ALA A 76 13.87 12.18 7.54
CA ALA A 76 13.01 13.29 7.92
C ALA A 76 11.58 12.81 8.25
N ALA A 77 11.02 11.87 7.47
CA ALA A 77 9.72 11.27 7.76
C ALA A 77 9.72 10.52 9.11
N HIS A 78 10.77 9.75 9.40
CA HIS A 78 10.91 9.05 10.69
C HIS A 78 10.99 10.02 11.87
N CYS A 79 11.56 11.20 11.67
CA CYS A 79 11.78 12.21 12.70
C CYS A 79 10.72 13.34 12.70
N GLY A 80 9.64 13.25 11.91
CA GLY A 80 8.61 14.29 11.84
C GLY A 80 9.14 15.65 11.34
N LEU A 81 10.05 15.65 10.37
CA LEU A 81 10.73 16.82 9.82
C LEU A 81 10.41 17.05 8.34
N VAL A 82 10.77 18.24 7.84
CA VAL A 82 10.72 18.57 6.42
C VAL A 82 12.03 18.13 5.76
N GLY A 83 11.94 17.07 4.94
CA GLY A 83 13.02 16.60 4.08
C GLY A 83 12.74 16.90 2.61
N LEU A 84 13.52 17.79 2.00
CA LEU A 84 13.42 18.12 0.58
C LEU A 84 14.67 17.63 -0.15
N LYS A 85 14.50 16.76 -1.15
CA LYS A 85 15.54 16.47 -2.14
C LYS A 85 15.45 17.53 -3.25
N PRO A 86 16.40 18.46 -3.38
CA PRO A 86 16.31 19.48 -4.42
C PRO A 86 16.42 18.86 -5.81
N THR A 87 15.93 19.58 -6.82
CA THR A 87 16.22 19.28 -8.22
C THR A 87 17.73 19.11 -8.41
N ARG A 88 18.13 18.13 -9.22
CA ARG A 88 19.55 17.91 -9.58
C ARG A 88 20.18 19.23 -10.04
N ASN A 89 21.39 19.52 -9.54
CA ASN A 89 22.14 20.74 -9.82
C ASN A 89 21.49 22.07 -9.36
N ARG A 90 20.41 22.03 -8.57
CA ARG A 90 19.88 23.24 -7.91
C ARG A 90 20.90 23.81 -6.90
N LEU A 91 21.63 22.93 -6.24
CA LEU A 91 22.80 23.28 -5.43
C LEU A 91 24.04 22.69 -6.07
N SER A 92 25.15 23.44 -6.03
CA SER A 92 26.46 22.95 -6.43
C SER A 92 26.84 21.66 -5.67
N PRO A 93 27.17 20.56 -6.37
CA PRO A 93 27.68 19.34 -5.74
C PRO A 93 29.11 19.52 -5.21
N GLY A 94 29.80 20.60 -5.60
CA GLY A 94 31.20 20.86 -5.26
C GLY A 94 32.18 20.25 -6.26
N LEU A 95 33.47 20.38 -5.95
CA LEU A 95 34.56 20.08 -6.90
C LEU A 95 34.77 18.58 -7.17
N TYR A 96 34.36 17.69 -6.25
CA TYR A 96 34.51 16.24 -6.45
C TYR A 96 33.63 15.40 -5.49
N PRO A 97 32.91 14.37 -5.98
CA PRO A 97 32.67 14.08 -7.39
C PRO A 97 31.71 15.10 -8.01
N ALA A 98 31.95 15.49 -9.27
CA ALA A 98 31.13 16.48 -9.98
C ALA A 98 29.68 16.00 -10.23
N ASP A 99 29.45 14.68 -10.19
CA ASP A 99 28.14 14.06 -10.39
C ASP A 99 27.98 12.83 -9.47
N PRO A 100 27.73 13.02 -8.16
CA PRO A 100 27.68 11.93 -7.19
C PRO A 100 26.55 10.95 -7.54
N VAL A 101 26.87 9.65 -7.54
CA VAL A 101 25.93 8.56 -7.86
C VAL A 101 25.26 8.78 -9.23
N ALA A 102 26.06 9.17 -10.24
CA ALA A 102 25.58 9.48 -11.60
C ALA A 102 24.44 10.54 -11.63
N GLY A 103 24.47 11.47 -10.67
CA GLY A 103 23.52 12.57 -10.57
C GLY A 103 22.23 12.27 -9.82
N LEU A 104 22.13 11.08 -9.24
CA LEU A 104 21.03 10.71 -8.37
C LEU A 104 21.08 11.46 -7.04
N ALA A 105 22.29 11.65 -6.51
CA ALA A 105 22.52 12.23 -5.20
C ALA A 105 22.44 13.76 -5.20
N ALA A 106 21.75 14.32 -4.21
CA ALA A 106 21.72 15.75 -3.92
C ALA A 106 22.08 16.00 -2.46
N SER A 107 22.77 17.12 -2.19
CA SER A 107 23.02 17.59 -0.82
C SER A 107 22.12 18.77 -0.52
N PHE A 108 21.55 18.79 0.68
CA PHE A 108 20.76 19.92 1.16
C PHE A 108 20.73 19.95 2.69
N VAL A 109 19.55 20.16 3.26
CA VAL A 109 19.32 20.30 4.69
C VAL A 109 18.00 19.62 5.08
N VAL A 110 17.88 19.33 6.36
CA VAL A 110 16.63 18.96 7.03
C VAL A 110 16.24 20.06 8.01
N THR A 111 14.94 20.37 8.09
CA THR A 111 14.40 21.47 8.90
C THR A 111 13.07 21.09 9.55
N ARG A 112 12.58 21.91 10.50
CA ARG A 112 11.25 21.73 11.10
C ARG A 112 10.11 22.38 10.30
N SER A 113 10.43 23.21 9.30
CA SER A 113 9.42 23.96 8.56
C SER A 113 9.78 24.15 7.10
N VAL A 114 8.77 24.17 6.24
CA VAL A 114 8.93 24.45 4.79
C VAL A 114 9.54 25.84 4.59
N ARG A 115 9.21 26.80 5.46
CA ARG A 115 9.80 28.16 5.48
C ARG A 115 11.32 28.12 5.58
N ASP A 116 11.85 27.34 6.52
CA ASP A 116 13.29 27.31 6.75
C ASP A 116 14.01 26.55 5.63
N SER A 117 13.39 25.53 5.02
CA SER A 117 13.89 24.90 3.81
C SER A 117 13.91 25.86 2.61
N ALA A 118 12.87 26.67 2.42
CA ALA A 118 12.83 27.68 1.37
C ALA A 118 13.94 28.73 1.54
N LEU A 119 14.12 29.23 2.77
CA LEU A 119 15.21 30.16 3.08
C LEU A 119 16.59 29.54 2.86
N ALA A 120 16.78 28.28 3.24
CA ALA A 120 18.03 27.57 3.00
C ALA A 120 18.31 27.43 1.50
N LEU A 121 17.29 27.17 0.66
CA LEU A 121 17.46 27.17 -0.80
C LEU A 121 17.88 28.56 -1.30
N ASP A 122 17.19 29.63 -0.90
CA ASP A 122 17.53 30.99 -1.33
C ASP A 122 18.98 31.36 -1.01
N LEU A 123 19.48 30.94 0.15
CA LEU A 123 20.83 31.25 0.62
C LEU A 123 21.92 30.36 0.01
N THR A 124 21.57 29.15 -0.46
CA THR A 124 22.56 28.14 -0.85
C THR A 124 22.49 27.68 -2.30
N GLN A 125 21.40 27.98 -3.01
CA GLN A 125 21.23 27.57 -4.39
C GLN A 125 22.26 28.19 -5.34
N GLY A 126 22.35 27.57 -6.52
CA GLY A 126 23.12 28.05 -7.64
C GLY A 126 24.45 27.34 -7.82
N TRP A 127 24.96 27.49 -9.04
CA TRP A 127 26.19 26.86 -9.47
C TRP A 127 27.43 27.64 -9.00
N LYS A 128 28.57 26.96 -8.99
CA LYS A 128 29.90 27.47 -8.64
C LYS A 128 30.89 27.15 -9.75
N PRO A 129 31.99 27.90 -9.88
CA PRO A 129 33.08 27.53 -10.77
C PRO A 129 33.54 26.09 -10.49
N GLY A 130 33.53 25.25 -11.53
CA GLY A 130 33.86 23.82 -11.46
C GLY A 130 32.66 22.87 -11.44
N ASP A 131 31.42 23.37 -11.31
CA ASP A 131 30.23 22.53 -11.48
C ASP A 131 30.08 22.08 -12.94
N ALA A 132 29.78 20.80 -13.15
CA ALA A 132 29.57 20.23 -14.49
C ALA A 132 28.30 20.76 -15.17
N TYR A 133 27.29 21.15 -14.37
CA TYR A 133 25.99 21.59 -14.85
C TYR A 133 25.47 22.74 -13.99
N GLY A 134 24.84 23.73 -14.62
CA GLY A 134 24.15 24.82 -13.94
C GLY A 134 22.67 24.84 -14.29
N LEU A 135 21.80 24.93 -13.28
CA LEU A 135 20.37 25.10 -13.50
C LEU A 135 20.01 26.60 -13.55
N GLN A 136 19.01 26.96 -14.36
CA GLN A 136 18.47 28.32 -14.39
C GLN A 136 18.01 28.75 -12.99
N GLN A 137 18.40 29.97 -12.58
CA GLN A 137 17.97 30.55 -11.33
C GLN A 137 16.47 30.83 -11.36
N PRO A 138 15.74 30.63 -10.26
CA PRO A 138 14.32 30.95 -10.21
C PRO A 138 14.14 32.46 -10.35
N GLU A 139 13.03 32.88 -10.99
CA GLU A 139 12.70 34.30 -11.18
C GLU A 139 12.37 35.02 -9.87
N GLN A 140 11.98 34.27 -8.84
CA GLN A 140 11.69 34.76 -7.51
C GLN A 140 12.34 33.88 -6.44
N THR A 141 12.42 34.39 -5.21
CA THR A 141 12.93 33.62 -4.07
C THR A 141 11.95 32.52 -3.67
N TYR A 142 12.46 31.42 -3.13
CA TYR A 142 11.64 30.33 -2.61
C TYR A 142 10.79 30.79 -1.44
N VAL A 143 11.29 31.68 -0.58
CA VAL A 143 10.51 32.25 0.53
C VAL A 143 9.31 33.05 0.01
N SER A 144 9.44 33.83 -1.06
CA SER A 144 8.31 34.56 -1.63
C SER A 144 7.30 33.64 -2.33
N ALA A 145 7.75 32.46 -2.78
CA ALA A 145 6.91 31.43 -3.38
C ALA A 145 6.08 30.63 -2.37
N LEU A 146 6.24 30.82 -1.04
CA LEU A 146 5.46 30.13 0.00
C LEU A 146 4.00 30.60 0.13
N THR A 147 3.52 31.42 -0.80
CA THR A 147 2.13 31.87 -0.81
C THR A 147 1.22 30.72 -1.21
N PRO A 148 0.04 30.55 -0.56
CA PRO A 148 -0.93 29.56 -0.98
C PRO A 148 -1.24 29.73 -2.48
N PRO A 149 -1.25 28.64 -3.25
CA PRO A 149 -1.43 28.73 -4.68
C PRO A 149 -2.82 29.33 -4.97
N LYS A 150 -2.85 30.40 -5.78
CA LYS A 150 -4.10 31.08 -6.18
C LYS A 150 -5.03 30.20 -7.03
N LYS A 151 -4.56 29.04 -7.46
CA LYS A 151 -5.27 28.07 -8.30
C LYS A 151 -5.05 26.67 -7.72
N LYS A 152 -6.00 25.76 -7.95
CA LYS A 152 -5.83 24.34 -7.63
C LYS A 152 -4.54 23.84 -8.27
N LEU A 153 -3.68 23.19 -7.48
CA LEU A 153 -2.47 22.56 -7.99
C LEU A 153 -2.88 21.31 -8.78
N ARG A 154 -2.18 21.07 -9.89
CA ARG A 154 -2.31 19.83 -10.67
C ARG A 154 -1.10 18.98 -10.36
N VAL A 155 -1.32 17.76 -9.89
CA VAL A 155 -0.26 16.78 -9.70
C VAL A 155 -0.13 16.00 -11.00
N ALA A 156 1.04 16.05 -11.62
CA ALA A 156 1.35 15.16 -12.73
C ALA A 156 1.87 13.84 -12.16
N TYR A 157 1.34 12.73 -12.64
CA TYR A 157 1.87 11.40 -12.40
C TYR A 157 2.42 10.85 -13.73
N ALA A 158 3.37 9.92 -13.65
CA ALA A 158 3.87 9.19 -14.80
C ALA A 158 3.69 7.71 -14.52
N THR A 159 2.97 7.02 -15.40
CA THR A 159 2.80 5.55 -15.38
C THR A 159 3.93 4.85 -16.12
N THR A 160 4.71 5.58 -16.91
CA THR A 160 5.92 5.07 -17.54
C THR A 160 7.13 5.61 -16.81
N ALA A 161 8.01 4.74 -16.34
CA ALA A 161 9.28 5.16 -15.80
C ALA A 161 10.10 5.84 -16.92
N TRP A 162 10.86 6.87 -16.56
CA TRP A 162 11.72 7.62 -17.47
C TRP A 162 12.81 6.76 -18.14
N THR A 163 13.01 5.53 -17.67
CA THR A 163 13.85 4.49 -18.25
C THR A 163 13.21 3.76 -19.43
N GLY A 164 11.97 4.07 -19.78
CA GLY A 164 11.19 3.38 -20.81
C GLY A 164 10.53 2.09 -20.33
N VAL A 165 10.63 1.78 -19.03
CA VAL A 165 9.87 0.70 -18.40
C VAL A 165 8.47 1.24 -18.12
N THR A 166 7.51 0.84 -18.94
CA THR A 166 6.09 1.07 -18.67
C THR A 166 5.72 0.31 -17.40
N ALA A 167 5.05 0.94 -16.43
CA ALA A 167 4.18 0.17 -15.55
C ALA A 167 3.20 -0.60 -16.45
N ASP A 168 2.90 -1.84 -16.08
CA ASP A 168 2.37 -2.84 -16.99
C ASP A 168 1.04 -2.46 -17.66
N LYS A 169 0.68 -3.22 -18.71
CA LYS A 169 -0.42 -3.03 -19.68
C LYS A 169 -1.84 -2.79 -19.14
N ASP A 170 -2.06 -2.74 -17.84
CA ASP A 170 -3.33 -2.33 -17.23
C ASP A 170 -3.37 -0.81 -17.06
N ALA A 171 -3.19 -0.07 -18.16
CA ALA A 171 -3.55 1.33 -18.17
C ALA A 171 -5.06 1.39 -17.93
N ILE A 172 -5.47 1.62 -16.67
CA ILE A 172 -6.87 1.87 -16.31
C ILE A 172 -7.32 3.06 -17.17
N GLU A 173 -8.10 2.77 -18.21
CA GLU A 173 -8.63 3.79 -19.10
C GLU A 173 -9.47 4.75 -18.25
N GLY A 174 -9.20 6.04 -18.36
CA GLY A 174 -9.89 7.04 -17.56
C GLY A 174 -9.29 7.29 -16.17
N VAL A 175 -8.14 6.71 -15.82
CA VAL A 175 -7.44 7.05 -14.55
C VAL A 175 -7.04 8.52 -14.49
N GLU A 176 -6.84 9.19 -15.63
CA GLU A 176 -6.68 10.64 -15.73
C GLU A 176 -7.94 11.44 -15.33
N ASN A 177 -9.11 10.78 -15.34
CA ASN A 177 -10.38 11.34 -14.90
C ASN A 177 -10.67 11.01 -13.42
N VAL A 178 -9.79 10.26 -12.75
CA VAL A 178 -9.91 9.95 -11.32
C VAL A 178 -9.31 11.07 -10.49
N GLU A 179 -10.14 11.71 -9.67
CA GLU A 179 -9.66 12.65 -8.66
C GLU A 179 -9.02 11.87 -7.51
N VAL A 180 -7.77 12.20 -7.17
CA VAL A 180 -7.06 11.63 -6.03
C VAL A 180 -7.11 12.57 -4.85
N ARG A 181 -7.62 12.09 -3.72
CA ARG A 181 -7.70 12.85 -2.47
C ARG A 181 -6.97 12.11 -1.35
N PRO A 182 -6.12 12.78 -0.56
CA PRO A 182 -5.44 12.15 0.56
C PRO A 182 -6.43 11.83 1.67
N MET A 183 -6.35 10.62 2.21
CA MET A 183 -7.15 10.17 3.34
C MET A 183 -6.28 9.24 4.19
N ASP A 184 -6.25 9.48 5.49
CA ASP A 184 -5.64 8.58 6.45
C ASP A 184 -6.76 7.91 7.24
N LEU A 185 -6.90 6.58 7.13
CA LEU A 185 -7.95 5.83 7.81
C LEU A 185 -7.90 5.98 9.34
N TYR A 186 -6.74 6.30 9.93
CA TYR A 186 -6.60 6.50 11.37
C TYR A 186 -6.76 7.97 11.81
N ASP A 187 -6.89 8.91 10.87
CA ASP A 187 -7.16 10.32 11.17
C ASP A 187 -8.49 10.77 10.55
N THR A 188 -9.55 10.71 11.37
CA THR A 188 -10.90 11.14 10.98
C THR A 188 -11.01 12.59 10.53
N ALA A 189 -10.04 13.46 10.87
CA ALA A 189 -10.04 14.84 10.38
C ALA A 189 -9.83 14.92 8.87
N THR A 190 -9.26 13.88 8.25
CA THR A 190 -9.03 13.82 6.79
C THR A 190 -10.25 13.35 6.00
N TYR A 191 -11.27 12.79 6.66
CA TYR A 191 -12.35 12.06 5.99
C TYR A 191 -13.28 13.00 5.21
N ARG A 192 -13.64 14.16 5.77
CA ARG A 192 -14.55 15.11 5.12
C ARG A 192 -13.98 15.57 3.78
N ASP A 193 -12.76 16.07 3.78
CA ASP A 193 -12.11 16.56 2.56
C ASP A 193 -11.92 15.46 1.52
N ALA A 194 -11.69 14.22 1.96
CA ALA A 194 -11.56 13.07 1.08
C ALA A 194 -12.90 12.64 0.45
N LEU A 195 -13.99 12.65 1.21
CA LEU A 195 -15.25 12.03 0.81
C LEU A 195 -16.31 13.02 0.31
N GLU A 196 -16.20 14.31 0.62
CA GLU A 196 -17.22 15.32 0.29
C GLU A 196 -17.55 15.37 -1.22
N GLY A 197 -18.84 15.36 -1.54
CA GLY A 197 -19.32 15.35 -2.92
C GLY A 197 -19.34 13.97 -3.59
N SER A 198 -18.94 12.91 -2.89
CA SER A 198 -19.11 11.53 -3.37
C SER A 198 -20.55 11.08 -3.18
N ASP A 199 -21.20 10.61 -4.25
CA ASP A 199 -22.50 9.95 -4.14
C ASP A 199 -22.39 8.57 -3.49
N TYR A 200 -21.28 7.87 -3.74
CA TYR A 200 -21.04 6.48 -3.36
C TYR A 200 -19.63 6.29 -2.82
N ILE A 201 -19.48 5.38 -1.86
CA ILE A 201 -18.17 4.99 -1.33
C ILE A 201 -17.99 3.50 -1.53
N PHE A 202 -16.95 3.12 -2.29
CA PHE A 202 -16.45 1.75 -2.32
C PHE A 202 -15.35 1.61 -1.27
N TYR A 203 -15.53 0.68 -0.34
CA TYR A 203 -14.56 0.39 0.70
C TYR A 203 -14.08 -1.05 0.58
N THR A 204 -12.76 -1.25 0.51
CA THR A 204 -12.12 -2.55 0.63
C THR A 204 -11.10 -2.46 1.75
N HIS A 205 -11.24 -3.31 2.75
CA HIS A 205 -10.47 -3.16 3.99
C HIS A 205 -9.01 -3.62 3.81
N PRO A 206 -8.00 -2.83 4.20
CA PRO A 206 -6.60 -3.24 4.13
C PRO A 206 -6.33 -4.48 4.98
N LEU A 207 -5.54 -5.41 4.46
CA LEU A 207 -5.25 -6.67 5.15
C LEU A 207 -4.52 -6.44 6.49
N GLN A 208 -3.62 -5.45 6.52
CA GLN A 208 -2.79 -5.13 7.68
C GLN A 208 -3.59 -4.52 8.84
N ALA A 209 -4.77 -3.96 8.57
CA ALA A 209 -5.62 -3.29 9.56
C ALA A 209 -6.76 -4.18 10.08
N ARG A 210 -6.70 -5.50 9.84
CA ARG A 210 -7.77 -6.46 10.17
C ARG A 210 -8.30 -6.35 11.61
N ALA A 211 -7.42 -6.11 12.59
CA ALA A 211 -7.81 -5.97 13.99
C ALA A 211 -8.67 -4.72 14.26
N ASP A 212 -8.49 -3.66 13.47
CA ASP A 212 -9.19 -2.39 13.60
C ASP A 212 -10.39 -2.29 12.65
N ARG A 213 -10.71 -3.38 11.91
CA ARG A 213 -11.76 -3.42 10.88
C ARG A 213 -13.06 -2.78 11.30
N ALA A 214 -13.55 -3.15 12.47
CA ALA A 214 -14.82 -2.62 12.96
C ALA A 214 -14.78 -1.13 13.29
N VAL A 215 -13.65 -0.65 13.80
CA VAL A 215 -13.45 0.78 14.09
C VAL A 215 -13.40 1.57 12.78
N LEU A 216 -12.57 1.13 11.84
CA LEU A 216 -12.32 1.84 10.59
C LEU A 216 -13.57 1.90 9.70
N VAL A 217 -14.27 0.77 9.49
CA VAL A 217 -15.50 0.79 8.67
C VAL A 217 -16.63 1.58 9.34
N GLY A 218 -16.70 1.56 10.67
CA GLY A 218 -17.66 2.38 11.42
C GLY A 218 -17.39 3.87 11.28
N GLN A 219 -16.12 4.29 11.28
CA GLN A 219 -15.71 5.69 11.03
C GLN A 219 -16.01 6.12 9.59
N VAL A 220 -15.72 5.27 8.61
CA VAL A 220 -16.06 5.54 7.20
C VAL A 220 -17.57 5.69 7.05
N GLY A 221 -18.35 4.76 7.62
CA GLY A 221 -19.80 4.84 7.64
C GLY A 221 -20.31 6.12 8.30
N LYS A 222 -19.72 6.53 9.44
CA LYS A 222 -20.16 7.74 10.14
C LYS A 222 -19.92 8.99 9.29
N ALA A 223 -18.74 9.11 8.68
CA ALA A 223 -18.44 10.21 7.78
C ALA A 223 -19.37 10.21 6.54
N ALA A 224 -19.67 9.03 6.00
CA ALA A 224 -20.61 8.88 4.89
C ALA A 224 -22.02 9.38 5.25
N ALA A 225 -22.52 9.03 6.44
CA ALA A 225 -23.81 9.51 6.94
C ALA A 225 -23.81 11.03 7.16
N GLU A 226 -22.73 11.62 7.69
CA GLU A 226 -22.59 13.07 7.88
C GLU A 226 -22.48 13.86 6.56
N LEU A 227 -22.17 13.19 5.45
CA LEU A 227 -22.00 13.76 4.12
C LEU A 227 -23.17 13.41 3.18
N ASP A 228 -24.23 12.79 3.70
CA ASP A 228 -25.39 12.35 2.92
C ASP A 228 -25.04 11.46 1.71
N VAL A 229 -24.02 10.59 1.87
CA VAL A 229 -23.62 9.61 0.86
C VAL A 229 -24.76 8.60 0.65
N LYS A 230 -25.10 8.30 -0.61
CA LYS A 230 -26.23 7.43 -0.98
C LYS A 230 -26.00 5.96 -0.66
N ARG A 231 -24.75 5.47 -0.77
CA ARG A 231 -24.39 4.09 -0.39
C ARG A 231 -22.91 3.95 -0.07
N VAL A 232 -22.61 3.24 1.02
CA VAL A 232 -21.29 2.65 1.31
C VAL A 232 -21.31 1.18 0.91
N VAL A 233 -20.58 0.82 -0.13
CA VAL A 233 -20.44 -0.57 -0.58
C VAL A 233 -19.11 -1.11 -0.07
N TRP A 234 -19.17 -2.05 0.86
CA TRP A 234 -18.00 -2.63 1.50
C TRP A 234 -17.74 -4.06 1.02
N ASN A 235 -16.55 -4.33 0.48
CA ASN A 235 -16.04 -5.69 0.34
C ASN A 235 -15.19 -6.09 1.56
N THR A 236 -15.60 -7.14 2.26
CA THR A 236 -14.89 -7.65 3.46
C THR A 236 -13.62 -8.44 3.11
N SER A 237 -13.47 -8.86 1.85
CA SER A 237 -12.41 -9.75 1.37
C SER A 237 -12.33 -11.08 2.14
N SER A 238 -13.46 -11.54 2.69
CA SER A 238 -13.59 -12.79 3.43
C SER A 238 -15.06 -13.14 3.62
N TRP A 239 -15.36 -14.43 3.75
CA TRP A 239 -16.71 -14.91 4.04
C TRP A 239 -17.37 -14.21 5.24
N ILE A 240 -18.69 -14.01 5.12
CA ILE A 240 -19.57 -13.41 6.13
C ILE A 240 -20.49 -14.53 6.66
N PRO A 241 -20.54 -14.76 7.98
CA PRO A 241 -21.45 -15.75 8.55
C PRO A 241 -22.93 -15.41 8.31
N ASP A 242 -23.74 -16.42 7.96
CA ASP A 242 -25.19 -16.25 7.75
C ASP A 242 -25.94 -15.81 9.01
N LYS A 243 -25.38 -16.12 10.19
CA LYS A 243 -25.93 -15.72 11.49
C LYS A 243 -24.88 -14.94 12.28
N PRO A 244 -25.25 -13.79 12.89
CA PRO A 244 -24.38 -13.12 13.84
C PRO A 244 -24.02 -14.04 15.01
N GLY A 245 -22.73 -14.31 15.17
CA GLY A 245 -22.20 -15.28 16.12
C GLY A 245 -20.91 -15.88 15.56
N ASP A 246 -19.90 -16.08 16.41
CA ASP A 246 -18.51 -16.10 15.95
C ASP A 246 -17.96 -17.51 15.70
N PRO A 247 -17.76 -17.93 14.45
CA PRO A 247 -16.57 -18.69 14.09
C PRO A 247 -15.37 -17.74 14.12
N PHE A 248 -14.50 -17.91 15.12
CA PHE A 248 -13.33 -17.09 15.49
C PHE A 248 -12.62 -16.33 14.34
N THR A 249 -12.50 -16.94 13.16
CA THR A 249 -11.86 -16.38 11.97
C THR A 249 -12.63 -15.24 11.28
N TYR A 250 -13.94 -15.11 11.52
CA TYR A 250 -14.84 -14.20 10.80
C TYR A 250 -15.65 -13.26 11.71
N GLY A 251 -15.51 -13.35 13.03
CA GLY A 251 -16.20 -12.48 13.99
C GLY A 251 -15.97 -10.99 13.77
N GLU A 252 -14.77 -10.61 13.32
CA GLU A 252 -14.44 -9.22 13.01
C GLU A 252 -15.23 -8.68 11.79
N ASN A 253 -15.64 -9.54 10.85
CA ASN A 253 -16.59 -9.14 9.81
C ASN A 253 -17.94 -8.78 10.41
N THR A 254 -18.50 -9.66 11.26
CA THR A 254 -19.77 -9.41 11.94
C THR A 254 -19.71 -8.13 12.79
N LYS A 255 -18.60 -7.90 13.51
CA LYS A 255 -18.39 -6.66 14.27
C LYS A 255 -18.33 -5.43 13.36
N GLY A 256 -17.61 -5.50 12.25
CA GLY A 256 -17.54 -4.39 11.29
C GLY A 256 -18.86 -4.09 10.61
N ILE A 257 -19.62 -5.12 10.24
CA ILE A 257 -20.94 -4.98 9.64
C ILE A 257 -21.87 -4.25 10.62
N ASN A 258 -21.88 -4.67 11.89
CA ASN A 258 -22.63 -4.00 12.94
C ASN A 258 -22.17 -2.55 13.16
N ALA A 259 -20.88 -2.26 13.05
CA ALA A 259 -20.35 -0.91 13.17
C ALA A 259 -20.82 -0.01 12.00
N LEU A 260 -20.82 -0.53 10.77
CA LEU A 260 -21.37 0.15 9.60
C LEU A 260 -22.86 0.45 9.79
N TRP A 261 -23.67 -0.53 10.21
CA TRP A 261 -25.10 -0.29 10.48
C TRP A 261 -25.35 0.75 11.56
N ARG A 262 -24.59 0.70 12.66
CA ARG A 262 -24.69 1.69 13.75
C ARG A 262 -24.24 3.08 13.36
N SER A 263 -23.46 3.22 12.29
CA SER A 263 -23.02 4.52 11.79
C SER A 263 -24.16 5.34 11.20
N GLY A 264 -25.26 4.68 10.81
CA GLY A 264 -26.41 5.31 10.16
C GLY A 264 -26.25 5.48 8.64
N ALA A 265 -25.11 5.12 8.06
CA ALA A 265 -24.96 5.15 6.61
C ALA A 265 -25.76 4.05 5.92
N PRO A 266 -26.39 4.33 4.76
CA PRO A 266 -26.91 3.31 3.88
C PRO A 266 -25.74 2.46 3.38
N GLY A 267 -25.75 1.16 3.65
CA GLY A 267 -24.63 0.27 3.35
C GLY A 267 -25.03 -0.99 2.60
N THR A 268 -24.09 -1.57 1.85
CA THR A 268 -24.16 -2.90 1.25
C THR A 268 -22.85 -3.61 1.50
N VAL A 269 -22.89 -4.88 1.91
CA VAL A 269 -21.66 -5.61 2.24
C VAL A 269 -21.52 -6.87 1.41
N PHE A 270 -20.36 -7.05 0.78
CA PHE A 270 -20.01 -8.25 0.04
C PHE A 270 -18.94 -9.06 0.76
N GLY A 271 -19.21 -10.35 0.92
CA GLY A 271 -18.27 -11.35 1.43
C GLY A 271 -17.61 -12.10 0.30
N SER A 272 -16.63 -11.50 -0.37
CA SER A 272 -15.90 -12.21 -1.42
C SER A 272 -15.01 -13.30 -0.81
N VAL A 273 -14.99 -14.49 -1.42
CA VAL A 273 -14.22 -15.64 -0.94
C VAL A 273 -12.76 -15.61 -1.43
N LEU A 274 -12.32 -16.57 -2.26
CA LEU A 274 -10.95 -16.62 -2.76
C LEU A 274 -10.78 -15.78 -4.02
N PHE A 275 -9.74 -14.95 -4.06
CA PHE A 275 -9.42 -14.18 -5.26
C PHE A 275 -8.51 -14.96 -6.20
N MET A 276 -8.88 -15.02 -7.49
CA MET A 276 -7.99 -15.56 -8.54
C MET A 276 -6.68 -14.76 -8.59
N ASP A 277 -6.76 -13.44 -8.42
CA ASP A 277 -5.64 -12.50 -8.38
C ASP A 277 -4.54 -12.86 -7.36
N ASN A 278 -4.88 -13.57 -6.28
CA ASN A 278 -3.89 -14.05 -5.31
C ASN A 278 -2.94 -15.11 -5.88
N LEU A 279 -3.17 -15.61 -7.10
CA LEU A 279 -2.25 -16.51 -7.81
C LEU A 279 -1.12 -15.76 -8.51
N LEU A 280 -1.23 -14.43 -8.65
CA LEU A 280 -0.20 -13.55 -9.24
C LEU A 280 0.74 -12.93 -8.20
N THR A 281 0.42 -13.05 -6.91
CA THR A 281 1.22 -12.46 -5.83
C THR A 281 2.47 -13.29 -5.52
N ASP A 282 3.42 -12.66 -4.83
CA ASP A 282 4.73 -13.24 -4.55
C ASP A 282 4.71 -14.52 -3.68
N TRP A 283 3.64 -14.78 -2.94
CA TRP A 283 3.51 -16.02 -2.16
C TRP A 283 3.00 -17.22 -2.99
N ALA A 284 2.46 -17.01 -4.18
CA ALA A 284 1.87 -18.08 -5.01
C ALA A 284 2.58 -18.20 -6.36
N ARG A 285 2.79 -17.06 -7.02
CA ARG A 285 3.29 -16.99 -8.39
C ARG A 285 4.66 -17.65 -8.57
N PRO A 286 5.66 -17.51 -7.66
CA PRO A 286 6.94 -18.20 -7.81
C PRO A 286 6.80 -19.73 -7.84
N PHE A 287 5.95 -20.31 -6.99
CA PHE A 287 5.68 -21.74 -7.00
C PHE A 287 5.05 -22.18 -8.33
N ILE A 288 4.10 -21.42 -8.87
CA ILE A 288 3.42 -21.73 -10.13
C ILE A 288 4.39 -21.58 -11.32
N VAL A 289 5.00 -20.42 -11.46
CA VAL A 289 5.76 -20.03 -12.65
C VAL A 289 7.17 -20.62 -12.64
N LYS A 290 7.87 -20.65 -11.50
CA LYS A 290 9.27 -21.13 -11.42
C LYS A 290 9.33 -22.62 -11.08
N GLU A 291 8.52 -23.07 -10.13
CA GLU A 291 8.60 -24.47 -9.64
C GLU A 291 7.60 -25.42 -10.31
N GLY A 292 6.56 -24.91 -10.97
CA GLY A 292 5.50 -25.75 -11.55
C GLY A 292 4.62 -26.42 -10.48
N ARG A 293 4.38 -25.75 -9.36
CA ARG A 293 3.65 -26.28 -8.20
C ARG A 293 2.51 -25.35 -7.79
N TYR A 294 1.38 -25.92 -7.41
CA TYR A 294 0.29 -25.25 -6.71
C TYR A 294 0.31 -25.68 -5.25
N VAL A 295 0.59 -24.72 -4.36
CA VAL A 295 0.90 -24.99 -2.95
C VAL A 295 -0.18 -24.55 -1.96
N TYR A 296 -1.31 -24.03 -2.42
CA TYR A 296 -2.38 -23.59 -1.51
C TYR A 296 -2.81 -24.72 -0.56
N PRO A 297 -3.04 -24.44 0.72
CA PRO A 297 -3.24 -25.45 1.76
C PRO A 297 -4.69 -25.95 1.80
N HIS A 298 -5.23 -26.29 0.63
CA HIS A 298 -6.55 -26.88 0.48
C HIS A 298 -6.42 -28.40 0.56
N ASN A 299 -7.31 -29.03 1.32
CA ASN A 299 -7.41 -30.48 1.27
C ASN A 299 -7.92 -30.92 -0.12
N PRO A 300 -7.67 -32.18 -0.53
CA PRO A 300 -7.97 -32.65 -1.89
C PRO A 300 -9.43 -32.55 -2.32
N ASN A 301 -10.37 -32.46 -1.37
CA ASN A 301 -11.80 -32.45 -1.62
C ASN A 301 -12.44 -31.08 -1.38
N LEU A 302 -11.67 -30.10 -0.89
CA LEU A 302 -12.17 -28.76 -0.62
C LEU A 302 -12.55 -28.12 -1.95
N GLN A 303 -13.84 -27.84 -2.07
CA GLN A 303 -14.40 -27.10 -3.17
C GLN A 303 -14.43 -25.61 -2.82
N ALA A 304 -14.04 -24.77 -3.76
CA ALA A 304 -14.05 -23.33 -3.55
C ALA A 304 -14.48 -22.59 -4.81
N ASN A 305 -15.30 -21.57 -4.63
CA ASN A 305 -15.49 -20.53 -5.62
C ASN A 305 -14.29 -19.59 -5.59
N TRP A 306 -13.77 -19.28 -6.79
CA TRP A 306 -12.71 -18.29 -6.98
C TRP A 306 -13.28 -17.15 -7.80
N ILE A 307 -13.05 -15.90 -7.41
CA ILE A 307 -13.58 -14.71 -8.07
C ILE A 307 -12.43 -13.77 -8.48
N SER A 308 -12.54 -13.08 -9.61
CA SER A 308 -11.58 -12.02 -9.97
C SER A 308 -11.92 -10.71 -9.24
N LEU A 309 -10.93 -9.83 -9.03
CA LEU A 309 -11.20 -8.50 -8.47
C LEU A 309 -12.13 -7.67 -9.37
N ASP A 310 -12.08 -7.85 -10.68
CA ASP A 310 -12.98 -7.21 -11.64
C ASP A 310 -14.44 -7.62 -11.42
N ASP A 311 -14.69 -8.91 -11.18
CA ASP A 311 -16.04 -9.40 -10.92
C ASP A 311 -16.57 -8.96 -9.55
N VAL A 312 -15.70 -8.84 -8.54
CA VAL A 312 -16.05 -8.20 -7.26
C VAL A 312 -16.52 -6.76 -7.52
N ALA A 313 -15.80 -5.99 -8.34
CA ALA A 313 -16.18 -4.64 -8.71
C ALA A 313 -17.53 -4.59 -9.46
N ARG A 314 -17.81 -5.56 -10.34
CA ARG A 314 -19.12 -5.69 -11.00
C ARG A 314 -20.27 -5.86 -10.01
N PHE A 315 -20.12 -6.72 -9.01
CA PHE A 315 -21.12 -6.87 -7.94
C PHE A 315 -21.30 -5.57 -7.14
N MET A 316 -20.20 -4.91 -6.79
CA MET A 316 -20.24 -3.66 -6.04
C MET A 316 -20.97 -2.56 -6.82
N LEU A 317 -20.67 -2.41 -8.11
CA LEU A 317 -21.34 -1.46 -9.01
C LEU A 317 -22.82 -1.78 -9.21
N ALA A 318 -23.17 -3.06 -9.41
CA ALA A 318 -24.56 -3.49 -9.60
C ALA A 318 -25.45 -3.22 -8.37
N SER A 319 -24.86 -3.01 -7.20
CA SER A 319 -25.59 -2.77 -5.94
C SER A 319 -25.96 -1.30 -5.65
N LEU A 320 -25.37 -0.33 -6.34
CA LEU A 320 -25.40 1.09 -5.97
C LEU A 320 -26.82 1.66 -5.84
N GLU A 321 -27.63 1.50 -6.89
CA GLU A 321 -28.96 2.11 -7.01
C GLU A 321 -30.09 1.15 -6.59
N ARG A 322 -29.74 0.06 -5.89
CA ARG A 322 -30.68 -1.00 -5.53
C ARG A 322 -31.21 -0.83 -4.11
N PRO A 323 -32.53 -0.60 -3.92
CA PRO A 323 -33.13 -0.50 -2.60
C PRO A 323 -33.04 -1.81 -1.80
N ASP A 324 -33.15 -2.97 -2.47
CA ASP A 324 -33.08 -4.28 -1.82
C ASP A 324 -31.68 -4.66 -1.31
N MET A 325 -30.66 -3.89 -1.71
CA MET A 325 -29.28 -4.06 -1.28
C MET A 325 -28.90 -3.14 -0.11
N GLU A 326 -29.77 -2.20 0.28
CA GLU A 326 -29.54 -1.37 1.46
C GLU A 326 -29.73 -2.19 2.73
N GLY A 327 -28.75 -2.16 3.64
CA GLY A 327 -28.79 -2.98 4.85
C GLY A 327 -28.48 -4.46 4.60
N ALA A 328 -28.21 -4.85 3.35
CA ALA A 328 -27.98 -6.24 2.98
C ALA A 328 -26.49 -6.60 3.02
N TRP A 329 -26.21 -7.87 3.30
CA TRP A 329 -24.93 -8.49 2.99
C TRP A 329 -25.10 -9.78 2.19
N LEU A 330 -24.12 -10.10 1.36
CA LEU A 330 -24.14 -11.30 0.51
C LEU A 330 -22.72 -11.84 0.30
N ASN A 331 -22.52 -13.15 0.43
CA ASN A 331 -21.28 -13.79 0.02
C ASN A 331 -21.25 -13.94 -1.50
N ILE A 332 -20.12 -13.62 -2.13
CA ILE A 332 -19.95 -13.70 -3.59
C ILE A 332 -18.71 -14.53 -3.94
N GLY A 333 -18.81 -15.28 -5.04
CA GLY A 333 -17.74 -16.07 -5.62
C GLY A 333 -17.79 -15.98 -7.15
N GLY A 334 -16.83 -16.60 -7.82
CA GLY A 334 -16.92 -16.74 -9.28
C GLY A 334 -17.85 -17.88 -9.68
N PRO A 335 -18.04 -18.06 -10.99
CA PRO A 335 -19.06 -18.94 -11.56
C PRO A 335 -18.78 -20.42 -11.33
N GLU A 336 -17.53 -20.79 -11.05
CA GLU A 336 -17.10 -22.17 -10.92
C GLU A 336 -16.75 -22.52 -9.47
N ARG A 337 -17.09 -23.75 -9.09
CA ARG A 337 -16.68 -24.37 -7.84
C ARG A 337 -15.63 -25.44 -8.13
N LEU A 338 -14.38 -25.16 -7.77
CA LEU A 338 -13.23 -25.96 -8.16
C LEU A 338 -12.54 -26.59 -6.96
N VAL A 339 -12.09 -27.84 -7.11
CA VAL A 339 -11.06 -28.41 -6.23
C VAL A 339 -9.67 -28.03 -6.74
N GLY A 340 -8.66 -28.08 -5.87
CA GLY A 340 -7.31 -27.61 -6.23
C GLY A 340 -6.70 -28.31 -7.47
N LYS A 341 -7.03 -29.58 -7.72
CA LYS A 341 -6.60 -30.29 -8.95
C LYS A 341 -7.18 -29.69 -10.24
N GLN A 342 -8.39 -29.14 -10.19
CA GLN A 342 -9.00 -28.47 -11.34
C GLN A 342 -8.35 -27.10 -11.57
N VAL A 343 -8.03 -26.36 -10.48
CA VAL A 343 -7.25 -25.12 -10.58
C VAL A 343 -5.90 -25.37 -11.25
N THR A 344 -5.19 -26.45 -10.88
CA THR A 344 -3.93 -26.81 -11.53
C THR A 344 -4.08 -27.17 -13.01
N GLN A 345 -5.23 -27.70 -13.42
CA GLN A 345 -5.50 -27.97 -14.83
C GLN A 345 -5.63 -26.66 -15.61
N CYS A 346 -6.42 -25.69 -15.11
CA CYS A 346 -6.57 -24.37 -15.73
C CYS A 346 -5.22 -23.63 -15.85
N LEU A 347 -4.38 -23.72 -14.81
CA LEU A 347 -3.03 -23.15 -14.84
C LEU A 347 -2.11 -23.88 -15.83
N SER A 348 -2.17 -25.22 -15.88
CA SER A 348 -1.33 -26.00 -16.81
C SER A 348 -1.65 -25.71 -18.27
N GLU A 349 -2.94 -25.60 -18.58
CA GLU A 349 -3.42 -25.22 -19.91
C GLU A 349 -2.98 -23.81 -20.30
N ALA A 350 -3.06 -22.84 -19.38
CA ALA A 350 -2.68 -21.46 -19.65
C ALA A 350 -1.16 -21.26 -19.81
N LEU A 351 -0.35 -21.93 -18.99
CA LEU A 351 1.12 -21.79 -19.03
C LEU A 351 1.80 -22.75 -20.02
N GLY A 352 1.04 -23.69 -20.63
CA GLY A 352 1.59 -24.67 -21.58
C GLY A 352 2.60 -25.64 -20.95
N LYS A 353 2.51 -25.87 -19.62
CA LYS A 353 3.39 -26.78 -18.87
C LYS A 353 2.64 -27.41 -17.71
N GLU A 354 3.12 -28.54 -17.21
CA GLU A 354 2.51 -29.18 -16.05
C GLU A 354 2.66 -28.32 -14.79
N ILE A 355 1.54 -28.07 -14.11
CA ILE A 355 1.47 -27.53 -12.76
C ILE A 355 0.99 -28.64 -11.84
N LYS A 356 1.88 -29.10 -10.96
CA LYS A 356 1.60 -30.18 -10.02
C LYS A 356 0.72 -29.69 -8.87
N TYR A 357 -0.34 -30.42 -8.57
CA TYR A 357 -1.09 -30.27 -7.32
C TYR A 357 -0.24 -30.77 -6.14
N ASP A 358 0.26 -29.84 -5.34
CA ASP A 358 1.25 -30.10 -4.29
C ASP A 358 0.96 -29.21 -3.05
N PRO A 359 -0.23 -29.35 -2.43
CA PRO A 359 -0.66 -28.46 -1.35
C PRO A 359 0.28 -28.59 -0.15
N CYS A 360 0.72 -27.45 0.40
CA CYS A 360 1.43 -27.43 1.66
C CYS A 360 0.44 -27.51 2.85
N THR A 361 0.96 -27.64 4.06
CA THR A 361 0.15 -27.55 5.27
C THR A 361 -0.27 -26.10 5.54
N PRO A 362 -1.40 -25.85 6.24
CA PRO A 362 -1.78 -24.50 6.68
C PRO A 362 -0.67 -23.74 7.43
N GLU A 363 0.13 -24.45 8.24
CA GLU A 363 1.29 -23.91 8.95
C GLU A 363 2.38 -23.45 7.97
N GLU A 364 2.78 -24.31 7.03
CA GLU A 364 3.76 -23.94 5.99
C GLU A 364 3.28 -22.76 5.15
N PHE A 365 2.00 -22.71 4.82
CA PHE A 365 1.42 -21.60 4.05
C PHE A 365 1.53 -20.28 4.81
N GLY A 366 1.22 -20.27 6.12
CA GLY A 366 1.39 -19.12 6.98
C GLY A 366 2.84 -18.60 6.96
N ARG A 367 3.82 -19.50 7.02
CA ARG A 367 5.24 -19.17 6.90
C ARG A 367 5.59 -18.60 5.52
N TYR A 368 5.10 -19.19 4.43
CA TYR A 368 5.34 -18.68 3.07
C TYR A 368 4.81 -17.26 2.88
N LEU A 369 3.65 -16.93 3.44
CA LEU A 369 3.13 -15.57 3.37
C LEU A 369 3.99 -14.56 4.15
N VAL A 370 4.49 -14.95 5.32
CA VAL A 370 5.43 -14.12 6.11
C VAL A 370 6.76 -13.92 5.37
N GLU A 371 7.30 -14.97 4.76
CA GLU A 371 8.52 -14.91 3.95
C GLU A 371 8.33 -14.00 2.74
N ALA A 372 7.21 -14.12 2.04
CA ALA A 372 6.84 -13.25 0.92
C ALA A 372 6.60 -11.79 1.35
N ALA A 373 6.14 -11.56 2.60
CA ALA A 373 6.04 -10.21 3.16
C ALA A 373 7.40 -9.51 3.27
N GLY A 374 8.43 -10.28 3.61
CA GLY A 374 9.73 -9.76 3.97
C GLY A 374 9.63 -8.63 5.00
N ASP A 375 10.30 -7.51 4.71
CA ASP A 375 10.39 -6.36 5.60
C ASP A 375 9.14 -5.46 5.60
N SER A 376 8.15 -5.74 4.73
CA SER A 376 6.85 -5.04 4.78
C SER A 376 6.01 -5.44 6.01
N MET A 377 6.33 -6.56 6.64
CA MET A 377 5.69 -7.03 7.87
C MET A 377 6.65 -6.89 9.07
N PRO A 378 6.28 -6.10 10.10
CA PRO A 378 7.06 -5.94 11.33
C PRO A 378 7.36 -7.29 11.98
N ALA A 379 8.58 -7.47 12.50
CA ALA A 379 9.05 -8.75 13.02
C ALA A 379 8.14 -9.30 14.13
N GLU A 380 7.64 -8.42 14.99
CA GLU A 380 6.72 -8.72 16.08
C GLU A 380 5.35 -9.22 15.62
N ALA A 381 4.91 -8.88 14.39
CA ALA A 381 3.62 -9.28 13.85
C ALA A 381 3.67 -10.62 13.09
N ARG A 382 4.87 -11.10 12.73
CA ARG A 382 5.06 -12.25 11.83
C ARG A 382 4.50 -13.56 12.42
N GLU A 383 4.77 -13.83 13.69
CA GLU A 383 4.33 -15.07 14.34
C GLU A 383 2.80 -15.13 14.45
N ASP A 384 2.19 -14.06 14.94
CA ASP A 384 0.73 -13.98 15.09
C ASP A 384 0.01 -14.03 13.75
N PHE A 385 0.57 -13.37 12.72
CA PHE A 385 0.04 -13.43 11.36
C PHE A 385 0.08 -14.86 10.80
N ALA A 386 1.23 -15.55 10.88
CA ALA A 386 1.37 -16.93 10.40
C ALA A 386 0.38 -17.88 11.10
N LYS A 387 0.26 -17.79 12.43
CA LYS A 387 -0.72 -18.57 13.21
C LYS A 387 -2.15 -18.24 12.82
N GLY A 388 -2.46 -16.98 12.55
CA GLY A 388 -3.77 -16.55 12.06
C GLY A 388 -4.12 -17.18 10.71
N ILE A 389 -3.16 -17.22 9.78
CA ILE A 389 -3.34 -17.89 8.47
C ILE A 389 -3.49 -19.39 8.62
N GLN A 390 -2.69 -20.02 9.48
CA GLN A 390 -2.81 -21.44 9.79
C GLN A 390 -4.22 -21.77 10.30
N ALA A 391 -4.67 -21.09 11.36
CA ALA A 391 -6.00 -21.29 11.94
C ALA A 391 -7.12 -21.04 10.94
N PHE A 392 -6.96 -20.04 10.07
CA PHE A 392 -7.90 -19.75 8.99
C PHE A 392 -8.07 -20.96 8.05
N TYR A 393 -6.97 -21.52 7.52
CA TYR A 393 -7.08 -22.63 6.58
C TYR A 393 -7.43 -23.96 7.25
N GLU A 394 -6.99 -24.21 8.48
CA GLU A 394 -7.42 -25.39 9.27
C GLU A 394 -8.94 -25.40 9.45
N TYR A 395 -9.52 -24.26 9.83
CA TYR A 395 -10.96 -24.09 9.94
C TYR A 395 -11.66 -24.31 8.59
N ASN A 396 -11.26 -23.57 7.56
CA ASN A 396 -11.95 -23.60 6.27
C ASN A 396 -11.91 -24.95 5.56
N ASN A 397 -10.85 -25.73 5.77
CA ASN A 397 -10.74 -27.07 5.20
C ASN A 397 -11.85 -28.02 5.69
N THR A 398 -12.37 -27.82 6.90
CA THR A 398 -13.24 -28.79 7.55
C THR A 398 -14.54 -28.20 8.10
N ALA A 399 -14.70 -26.88 8.01
CA ALA A 399 -15.86 -26.16 8.55
C ALA A 399 -17.17 -26.68 7.95
N PRO A 400 -18.15 -27.07 8.79
CA PRO A 400 -19.47 -27.51 8.31
C PRO A 400 -20.22 -26.44 7.50
N THR A 401 -19.89 -25.17 7.71
CA THR A 401 -20.46 -24.02 6.99
C THR A 401 -19.91 -23.84 5.59
N ARG A 402 -18.85 -24.58 5.21
CA ARG A 402 -18.22 -24.58 3.88
C ARG A 402 -18.01 -23.16 3.32
N PRO A 403 -17.24 -22.27 4.00
CA PRO A 403 -17.21 -20.84 3.71
C PRO A 403 -16.81 -20.45 2.28
N PHE A 404 -16.04 -21.30 1.58
CA PHE A 404 -15.63 -21.06 0.19
C PHE A 404 -16.64 -21.52 -0.85
N GLU A 405 -17.70 -22.22 -0.45
CA GLU A 405 -18.72 -22.76 -1.34
C GLU A 405 -19.93 -21.83 -1.38
N VAL A 406 -19.78 -20.75 -2.14
CA VAL A 406 -20.85 -19.76 -2.32
C VAL A 406 -21.99 -20.38 -3.12
N ASP A 407 -23.22 -20.15 -2.66
CA ASP A 407 -24.44 -20.50 -3.40
C ASP A 407 -24.66 -19.48 -4.52
N MET A 408 -24.01 -19.72 -5.66
CA MET A 408 -24.07 -18.80 -6.80
C MET A 408 -25.45 -18.75 -7.45
N ASP A 409 -26.26 -19.80 -7.34
CA ASP A 409 -27.65 -19.78 -7.84
C ASP A 409 -28.45 -18.71 -7.09
N HIS A 410 -28.33 -18.68 -5.75
CA HIS A 410 -28.93 -17.61 -4.94
C HIS A 410 -28.35 -16.21 -5.27
N VAL A 411 -27.04 -16.13 -5.53
CA VAL A 411 -26.41 -14.86 -5.92
C VAL A 411 -26.97 -14.36 -7.27
N TYR A 412 -27.18 -15.23 -8.25
CA TYR A 412 -27.73 -14.87 -9.55
C TYR A 412 -29.23 -14.58 -9.51
N GLU A 413 -29.99 -15.20 -8.61
CA GLU A 413 -31.36 -14.75 -8.32
C GLU A 413 -31.40 -13.29 -7.86
N ARG A 414 -30.39 -12.88 -7.08
CA ARG A 414 -30.24 -11.48 -6.64
C ARG A 414 -29.65 -10.61 -7.75
N PHE A 415 -28.71 -11.10 -8.56
CA PHE A 415 -28.00 -10.36 -9.61
C PHE A 415 -28.13 -11.05 -10.98
N PRO A 416 -29.34 -11.16 -11.55
CA PRO A 416 -29.56 -11.87 -12.81
C PRO A 416 -28.83 -11.23 -13.98
N GLU A 417 -28.52 -9.94 -13.90
CA GLU A 417 -27.73 -9.21 -14.88
C GLU A 417 -26.26 -9.65 -14.95
N LEU A 418 -25.76 -10.40 -13.95
CA LEU A 418 -24.40 -10.93 -13.89
C LEU A 418 -24.31 -12.43 -14.22
N ASP A 419 -25.45 -13.13 -14.32
CA ASP A 419 -25.48 -14.54 -14.71
C ASP A 419 -24.87 -14.74 -16.10
N GLY A 420 -23.95 -15.71 -16.20
CA GLY A 420 -23.18 -15.99 -17.41
C GLY A 420 -22.18 -14.90 -17.83
N LYS A 421 -21.94 -13.87 -17.00
CA LYS A 421 -21.00 -12.77 -17.30
C LYS A 421 -19.78 -12.72 -16.40
N LEU A 422 -19.73 -13.56 -15.37
CA LEU A 422 -18.55 -13.67 -14.51
C LEU A 422 -17.49 -14.51 -15.21
N GLU A 423 -16.23 -14.23 -14.90
CA GLU A 423 -15.09 -14.87 -15.50
C GLU A 423 -14.80 -16.23 -14.86
N THR A 424 -14.58 -17.24 -15.69
CA THR A 424 -14.13 -18.56 -15.25
C THR A 424 -12.64 -18.56 -14.92
N MET A 425 -12.17 -19.52 -14.11
CA MET A 425 -10.73 -19.65 -13.79
C MET A 425 -9.92 -19.83 -15.07
N GLY A 426 -10.43 -20.63 -16.02
CA GLY A 426 -9.74 -20.88 -17.30
C GLY A 426 -9.67 -19.68 -18.24
N GLU A 427 -10.68 -18.80 -18.23
CA GLU A 427 -10.62 -17.53 -18.98
C GLU A 427 -9.66 -16.55 -18.31
N TRP A 428 -9.77 -16.40 -16.99
CA TRP A 428 -8.93 -15.50 -16.22
C TRP A 428 -7.45 -15.87 -16.37
N THR A 429 -7.07 -17.15 -16.18
CA THR A 429 -5.65 -17.58 -16.27
C THR A 429 -5.05 -17.32 -17.64
N LYS A 430 -5.82 -17.42 -18.73
CA LYS A 430 -5.35 -17.16 -20.10
C LYS A 430 -5.14 -15.69 -20.40
N LYS A 431 -5.83 -14.79 -19.70
CA LYS A 431 -5.67 -13.33 -19.87
C LYS A 431 -4.46 -12.78 -19.11
N GLN A 432 -4.03 -13.44 -18.05
CA GLN A 432 -2.92 -12.94 -17.23
C GLN A 432 -1.58 -13.04 -17.96
N ASP A 433 -0.73 -12.03 -17.75
CA ASP A 433 0.68 -12.16 -18.05
C ASP A 433 1.37 -12.95 -16.93
N TRP A 434 1.89 -14.13 -17.27
CA TRP A 434 2.68 -14.98 -16.38
C TRP A 434 4.20 -14.79 -16.56
N GLY A 435 4.61 -13.77 -17.34
CA GLY A 435 5.98 -13.28 -17.46
C GLY A 435 6.40 -12.38 -16.29
N GLU A 436 7.71 -12.15 -16.14
CA GLU A 436 8.30 -11.40 -15.00
C GLU A 436 7.83 -9.92 -14.91
N SER A 437 7.20 -9.38 -15.96
CA SER A 437 6.64 -8.03 -16.01
C SER A 437 5.48 -7.82 -15.04
N ASN A 438 4.60 -8.82 -14.90
CA ASN A 438 3.39 -8.75 -14.08
C ASN A 438 3.61 -9.29 -12.67
N TYR A 439 4.70 -8.87 -12.03
CA TYR A 439 4.98 -9.17 -10.64
C TYR A 439 4.06 -8.36 -9.72
N ARG A 440 3.35 -9.03 -8.80
CA ARG A 440 2.57 -8.37 -7.73
C ARG A 440 3.22 -8.63 -6.37
N PRO A 441 3.40 -7.58 -5.53
CA PRO A 441 3.93 -7.77 -4.18
C PRO A 441 3.02 -8.68 -3.35
N ALA A 442 3.56 -9.23 -2.26
CA ALA A 442 2.75 -10.00 -1.32
C ALA A 442 1.59 -9.16 -0.75
N PHE A 443 1.85 -7.91 -0.38
CA PHE A 443 0.85 -7.01 0.15
C PHE A 443 0.93 -5.63 -0.52
N GLY A 444 -0.23 -5.05 -0.80
CA GLY A 444 -0.38 -3.80 -1.57
C GLY A 444 -1.07 -4.08 -2.88
#